data_AF-A0A382HQV0-F1
#
_entry.id   AF-A0A382HQV0-F1
#
_cell.length_a   1.000
_cell.length_b   1.000
_cell.length_c   1.000
_cell.angle_alpha   90.00
_cell.angle_beta   90.00
_cell.angle_gamma   90.00
#
_symmetry.space_group_name_H-M   'P 1'
#
loop_
_entity.id
_entity.type
_entity.pdbx_description
1 polymer ?
#
loop_
_entity_poly.entity_id
_entity_poly.type
_entity_poly.pdbx_seq_one_letter_code
_entity_poly.pdbx_strand_id
1 'polypeptide(L)'
;MIRILFIIFTFILFSCTNSPRYGSSVSSKKKLNPKSFKTMNRVPKVLTGISSYYGTDFHGKLTANGEVYDMYGLTAAHKTLPLNTIVRVTNLSNNKSLILRINDRGPYVKGRILD
;
A
#
# COMPACT_ATOMS: atom_id res chain seq x y z
N MET A 1 1.32 50.06 -7.34
CA MET A 1 1.78 48.75 -7.84
C MET A 1 2.76 48.03 -6.91
N ILE A 2 3.77 48.69 -6.33
CA ILE A 2 4.77 48.04 -5.45
C ILE A 2 4.19 47.36 -4.18
N ARG A 3 3.12 47.92 -3.59
CA ARG A 3 2.45 47.37 -2.39
C ARG A 3 1.65 46.09 -2.66
N ILE A 4 1.09 45.93 -3.85
CA ILE A 4 0.34 44.72 -4.24
C ILE A 4 1.31 43.55 -4.48
N LEU A 5 2.48 43.85 -5.06
CA LEU A 5 3.53 42.85 -5.29
C LEU A 5 4.11 42.31 -3.97
N PHE A 6 4.25 43.16 -2.95
CA PHE A 6 4.67 42.74 -1.61
C PHE A 6 3.66 41.82 -0.91
N ILE A 7 2.35 42.08 -1.06
CA ILE A 7 1.29 41.26 -0.46
C ILE A 7 1.23 39.87 -1.11
N ILE A 8 1.45 39.78 -2.43
CA ILE A 8 1.50 38.49 -3.14
C ILE A 8 2.76 37.70 -2.74
N PHE A 9 3.89 38.37 -2.57
CA PHE A 9 5.13 37.73 -2.14
C PHE A 9 5.08 37.20 -0.69
N THR A 10 4.36 37.89 0.21
CA THR A 10 4.15 37.41 1.59
C THR A 10 3.21 36.20 1.66
N PHE A 11 2.25 36.06 0.74
CA PHE A 11 1.37 34.88 0.67
C PHE A 11 2.12 33.62 0.19
N ILE A 12 3.13 33.77 -0.66
CA ILE A 12 3.94 32.66 -1.18
C ILE A 12 4.88 32.09 -0.10
N LEU A 13 5.41 32.94 0.79
CA LEU A 13 6.34 32.53 1.85
C LEU A 13 5.67 31.92 3.09
N PHE A 14 4.35 32.08 3.26
CA PHE A 14 3.58 31.48 4.36
C PHE A 14 2.90 30.14 4.00
N SER A 15 3.11 29.64 2.78
CA SER A 15 2.49 28.40 2.30
C SER A 15 3.33 27.13 2.55
N CYS A 16 4.20 27.15 3.56
CA CYS A 16 4.70 25.90 4.14
C CYS A 16 3.65 25.37 5.11
N THR A 17 2.58 24.75 4.59
CA THR A 17 1.73 23.91 5.43
C THR A 17 2.56 22.73 5.92
N ASN A 18 2.49 22.44 7.21
CA ASN A 18 3.09 21.22 7.74
C ASN A 18 2.47 20.04 6.99
N SER A 19 3.27 19.28 6.25
CA SER A 19 2.83 17.96 5.80
C SER A 19 2.43 17.16 7.05
N PRO A 20 1.34 16.38 7.03
CA PRO A 20 1.01 15.52 8.15
C PRO A 20 2.17 14.54 8.32
N ARG A 21 3.06 14.86 9.27
CA ARG A 21 4.04 13.92 9.79
C ARG A 21 3.18 12.82 10.39
N TYR A 22 3.28 11.62 9.87
CA TYR A 22 2.80 10.42 10.56
C TYR A 22 3.58 10.33 11.87
N GLY A 23 3.16 11.13 12.85
CA GLY A 23 3.55 10.96 14.22
C GLY A 23 3.01 9.60 14.60
N SER A 24 3.91 8.70 14.96
CA SER A 24 3.59 7.57 15.80
C SER A 24 2.90 8.16 17.03
N SER A 25 1.57 8.25 17.00
CA SER A 25 0.81 8.29 18.24
C SER A 25 1.23 7.01 18.93
N VAL A 26 2.09 7.15 19.93
CA VAL A 26 2.21 6.15 20.97
C VAL A 26 0.84 6.14 21.59
N SER A 27 -0.05 5.35 20.98
CA SER A 27 -1.32 4.96 21.57
C SER A 27 -0.92 4.42 22.92
N SER A 28 -1.25 5.19 23.96
CA SER A 28 -1.14 4.79 25.35
C SER A 28 -1.55 3.33 25.40
N LYS A 29 -0.61 2.44 25.73
CA LYS A 29 -0.85 0.99 25.77
C LYS A 29 -2.09 0.76 26.62
N LYS A 30 -3.26 0.68 25.99
CA LYS A 30 -4.43 0.09 26.62
C LYS A 30 -3.96 -1.34 26.83
N LYS A 31 -3.79 -1.71 28.10
CA LYS A 31 -3.41 -3.05 28.53
C LYS A 31 -4.51 -3.98 28.04
N LEU A 32 -4.43 -4.37 26.77
CA LEU A 32 -5.25 -5.40 26.18
C LEU A 32 -4.91 -6.62 27.01
N ASN A 33 -5.88 -7.06 27.82
CA ASN A 33 -5.80 -8.37 28.45
C ASN A 33 -5.42 -9.35 27.33
N PRO A 34 -4.31 -10.09 27.45
CA PRO A 34 -3.97 -11.11 26.48
C PRO A 34 -5.01 -12.22 26.64
N LYS A 35 -6.20 -12.02 26.06
CA LYS A 35 -7.07 -13.12 25.69
C LYS A 35 -6.24 -13.93 24.71
N SER A 36 -5.60 -14.97 25.26
CA SER A 36 -4.91 -16.06 24.59
C SER A 36 -5.04 -15.96 23.08
N PHE A 37 -4.11 -15.24 22.45
CA PHE A 37 -3.92 -15.36 21.01
C PHE A 37 -3.31 -16.74 20.87
N LYS A 38 -4.18 -17.76 20.81
CA LYS A 38 -3.81 -19.16 20.66
C LYS A 38 -2.76 -19.17 19.56
N THR A 39 -1.51 -19.48 19.90
CA THR A 39 -0.41 -19.61 18.96
C THR A 39 -0.73 -20.83 18.10
N MET A 40 -1.67 -20.68 17.17
CA MET A 40 -1.84 -21.62 16.10
C MET A 40 -0.52 -21.58 15.36
N ASN A 41 0.13 -22.73 15.25
CA ASN A 41 1.16 -23.00 14.27
C ASN A 41 0.57 -22.78 12.86
N ARG A 42 0.35 -21.51 12.48
CA ARG A 42 -0.15 -21.15 11.16
C ARG A 42 1.06 -21.21 10.24
N VAL A 43 1.26 -22.36 9.62
CA VAL A 43 2.14 -22.46 8.47
C VAL A 43 1.68 -21.42 7.46
N PRO A 44 2.58 -20.52 6.98
CA PRO A 44 2.22 -19.56 5.96
C PRO A 44 1.66 -20.29 4.74
N LYS A 45 0.47 -19.89 4.27
CA LYS A 45 -0.10 -20.46 3.06
C LYS A 45 0.78 -20.04 1.87
N VAL A 46 1.37 -21.01 1.19
CA VAL A 46 2.16 -20.79 -0.03
C VAL A 46 1.27 -21.00 -1.25
N LEU A 47 1.34 -20.07 -2.19
CA LEU A 47 0.69 -20.14 -3.49
C LEU A 47 1.75 -19.98 -4.58
N THR A 48 1.62 -20.75 -5.66
CA THR A 48 2.55 -20.72 -6.79
C THR A 48 1.74 -20.57 -8.08
N GLY A 49 2.18 -19.67 -8.96
CA GLY A 49 1.50 -19.41 -10.21
C GLY A 49 2.08 -18.20 -10.93
N ILE A 50 1.45 -17.84 -12.05
CA ILE A 50 1.87 -16.71 -12.89
C ILE A 50 1.47 -15.40 -12.21
N SER A 51 2.39 -14.45 -12.20
CA SER A 51 2.13 -13.06 -11.82
C SER A 51 2.23 -12.16 -13.05
N SER A 52 1.49 -11.06 -13.07
CA SER A 52 1.81 -9.93 -13.95
C SER A 52 2.10 -8.68 -13.13
N TYR A 53 2.10 -7.51 -13.78
CA TYR A 53 2.17 -6.20 -13.15
C TYR A 53 1.31 -5.22 -13.95
N TYR A 54 0.82 -4.17 -13.31
CA TYR A 54 0.08 -3.10 -13.99
C TYR A 54 1.00 -2.10 -14.70
N GLY A 55 0.57 -1.70 -15.90
CA GLY A 55 1.23 -0.66 -16.67
C GLY A 55 0.81 0.76 -16.29
N THR A 56 1.39 1.74 -16.99
CA THR A 56 1.19 3.17 -16.77
C THR A 56 -0.28 3.61 -16.84
N ASP A 57 -1.08 2.92 -17.66
CA ASP A 57 -2.50 3.24 -17.90
C ASP A 57 -3.37 3.09 -16.65
N PHE A 58 -2.89 2.39 -15.62
CA PHE A 58 -3.61 2.22 -14.37
C PHE A 58 -3.27 3.30 -13.34
N HIS A 59 -2.12 3.98 -13.48
CA HIS A 59 -1.63 4.91 -12.48
C HIS A 59 -2.61 6.05 -12.23
N GLY A 60 -2.82 6.39 -10.95
CA GLY A 60 -3.78 7.40 -10.55
C GLY A 60 -5.24 6.91 -10.48
N LYS A 61 -5.54 5.69 -10.92
CA LYS A 61 -6.89 5.09 -10.78
C LYS A 61 -7.09 4.50 -9.39
N LEU A 62 -8.36 4.36 -8.99
CA LEU A 62 -8.71 3.73 -7.73
C LEU A 62 -8.55 2.22 -7.80
N THR A 63 -7.99 1.63 -6.74
CA THR A 63 -7.99 0.20 -6.47
C THR A 63 -9.29 -0.22 -5.78
N ALA A 64 -9.50 -1.53 -5.62
CA ALA A 64 -10.68 -2.08 -4.95
C ALA A 64 -10.81 -1.71 -3.47
N ASN A 65 -9.73 -1.32 -2.78
CA ASN A 65 -9.82 -0.78 -1.42
C ASN A 65 -10.00 0.75 -1.38
N GLY A 66 -10.11 1.41 -2.53
CA GLY A 66 -10.32 2.86 -2.66
C GLY A 66 -9.05 3.70 -2.58
N GLU A 67 -7.86 3.09 -2.47
CA GLU A 67 -6.60 3.82 -2.58
C GLU A 67 -6.31 4.17 -4.04
N VAL A 68 -5.51 5.22 -4.27
CA VAL A 68 -4.99 5.54 -5.61
C VAL A 68 -3.84 4.59 -5.92
N TYR A 69 -3.90 3.91 -7.05
CA TYR A 69 -2.82 3.04 -7.52
C TYR A 69 -1.59 3.88 -7.92
N ASP A 70 -0.49 3.61 -7.22
CA ASP A 70 0.84 4.13 -7.51
C ASP A 70 1.70 3.04 -8.15
N MET A 71 2.19 3.27 -9.38
CA MET A 71 3.00 2.29 -10.11
C MET A 71 4.38 2.08 -9.46
N TYR A 72 4.82 3.01 -8.63
CA TYR A 72 6.07 2.92 -7.87
C TYR A 72 5.84 2.35 -6.46
N GLY A 73 4.58 2.10 -6.08
CA GLY A 73 4.19 1.56 -4.79
C GLY A 73 4.33 0.04 -4.71
N LEU A 74 4.58 -0.47 -3.49
CA LEU A 74 4.70 -1.91 -3.21
C LEU A 74 3.33 -2.51 -2.84
N THR A 75 2.45 -2.57 -3.83
CA THR A 75 1.09 -3.12 -3.69
C THR A 75 0.76 -4.13 -4.77
N ALA A 76 -0.26 -4.96 -4.55
CA ALA A 76 -0.64 -6.03 -5.48
C ALA A 76 -2.15 -6.30 -5.44
N ALA A 77 -2.65 -6.95 -6.49
CA ALA A 77 -4.03 -7.42 -6.61
C ALA A 77 -4.12 -8.94 -6.40
N HIS A 78 -5.13 -9.39 -5.65
CA HIS A 78 -5.43 -10.81 -5.50
C HIS A 78 -6.94 -11.06 -5.36
N LYS A 79 -7.42 -12.18 -5.92
CA LYS A 79 -8.87 -12.48 -6.07
C LYS A 79 -9.58 -12.59 -4.74
N THR A 80 -8.97 -13.35 -3.81
CA THR A 80 -9.64 -13.80 -2.58
C THR A 80 -8.88 -13.50 -1.30
N LEU A 81 -7.64 -13.01 -1.37
CA LEU A 81 -6.94 -12.63 -0.15
C LEU A 81 -7.62 -11.38 0.44
N PRO A 82 -7.80 -11.31 1.77
CA PRO A 82 -8.32 -10.12 2.41
C PRO A 82 -7.50 -8.89 2.00
N LEU A 83 -8.17 -7.76 1.81
CA LEU A 83 -7.47 -6.49 1.62
C LEU A 83 -6.60 -6.22 2.85
N ASN A 84 -5.47 -5.56 2.64
CA ASN A 84 -4.40 -5.34 3.61
C ASN A 84 -3.63 -6.60 4.05
N THR A 85 -3.83 -7.75 3.39
CA THR A 85 -2.93 -8.90 3.57
C THR A 85 -1.52 -8.54 3.14
N ILE A 86 -0.53 -8.88 3.95
CA ILE A 86 0.89 -8.74 3.61
C ILE A 86 1.38 -10.07 3.04
N VAL A 87 1.98 -10.03 1.86
CA VAL A 87 2.51 -11.21 1.16
C VAL A 87 3.98 -11.02 0.85
N ARG A 88 4.75 -12.11 0.91
CA ARG A 88 6.07 -12.17 0.30
C ARG A 88 5.92 -12.80 -1.07
N VAL A 89 6.37 -12.10 -2.10
CA VAL A 89 6.42 -12.61 -3.47
C VAL A 89 7.85 -12.91 -3.81
N THR A 90 8.12 -14.13 -4.24
CA THR A 90 9.44 -14.58 -4.69
C THR A 90 9.38 -14.87 -6.18
N ASN A 91 10.24 -14.22 -6.96
CA ASN A 91 10.42 -14.57 -8.35
C ASN A 91 11.27 -15.85 -8.43
N LEU A 92 10.65 -16.93 -8.89
CA LEU A 92 11.25 -18.26 -8.92
C LEU A 92 12.41 -18.38 -9.92
N SER A 93 12.53 -17.47 -10.90
CA SER A 93 13.62 -17.52 -11.87
C SER A 93 14.95 -17.01 -11.31
N ASN A 94 14.92 -16.16 -10.28
CA ASN A 94 16.11 -15.50 -9.73
C ASN A 94 16.17 -15.45 -8.20
N ASN A 95 15.19 -16.05 -7.51
CA ASN A 95 15.06 -16.11 -6.06
C ASN A 95 14.99 -14.75 -5.34
N LYS A 96 14.80 -13.64 -6.06
CA LYS A 96 14.58 -12.33 -5.46
C LYS A 96 13.16 -12.25 -4.91
N SER A 97 12.99 -11.54 -3.80
CA SER A 97 11.68 -11.39 -3.16
C SER A 97 11.40 -9.96 -2.71
N LEU A 98 10.11 -9.61 -2.68
CA LEU A 98 9.60 -8.36 -2.14
C LEU A 98 8.40 -8.66 -1.23
N ILE A 99 8.16 -7.75 -0.29
CA ILE A 99 6.97 -7.77 0.56
C ILE A 99 6.00 -6.73 0.01
N LEU A 100 4.77 -7.17 -0.28
CA LEU A 100 3.72 -6.33 -0.86
C LEU A 100 2.45 -6.41 0.00
N ARG A 101 1.62 -5.37 -0.11
CA ARG A 101 0.28 -5.34 0.48
C ARG A 101 -0.77 -5.57 -0.60
N ILE A 102 -1.71 -6.47 -0.32
CA ILE A 102 -2.89 -6.65 -1.19
C ILE A 102 -3.85 -5.48 -0.96
N ASN A 103 -4.00 -4.60 -1.94
CA ASN A 103 -4.93 -3.47 -1.87
C ASN A 103 -5.96 -3.47 -3.01
N ASP A 104 -5.86 -4.41 -3.96
CA ASP A 104 -6.72 -4.45 -5.13
C ASP A 104 -7.29 -5.86 -5.42
N ARG A 105 -8.22 -5.93 -6.39
CA ARG A 105 -8.87 -7.15 -6.87
C ARG A 105 -8.51 -7.45 -8.33
N GLY A 106 -8.22 -8.72 -8.56
CA GLY A 106 -7.66 -9.25 -9.78
C GLY A 106 -6.80 -10.47 -9.42
N PRO A 107 -6.09 -11.10 -10.35
CA PRO A 107 -6.11 -10.85 -11.79
C PRO A 107 -7.42 -11.31 -12.43
N TYR A 108 -7.91 -10.61 -13.46
CA TYR A 108 -9.06 -11.09 -14.24
C TYR A 108 -8.64 -11.96 -15.45
N VAL A 109 -7.34 -12.03 -15.73
CA VAL A 109 -6.78 -12.93 -16.75
C VAL A 109 -6.67 -14.35 -16.18
N LYS A 110 -7.14 -15.33 -16.95
CA LYS A 110 -7.10 -16.75 -16.58
C LYS A 110 -5.63 -17.22 -16.44
N GLY A 111 -5.36 -18.02 -15.42
CA GLY A 111 -4.03 -18.59 -15.16
C GLY A 111 -3.08 -17.71 -14.33
N ARG A 112 -3.43 -16.44 -14.08
CA ARG A 112 -2.66 -15.58 -13.16
C ARG A 112 -3.23 -15.63 -11.73
N ILE A 113 -2.34 -15.60 -10.75
CA ILE A 113 -2.69 -15.62 -9.32
C ILE A 113 -2.48 -14.27 -8.64
N LEU A 114 -1.64 -13.40 -9.23
CA LEU A 114 -1.27 -12.10 -8.68
C LEU A 114 -1.04 -11.12 -9.84
N ASP A 115 -1.41 -9.86 -9.64
CA ASP A 115 -1.01 -8.72 -10.47
C ASP A 115 -0.32 -7.67 -9.58
#